data_AF-A0AAW1FKC0-F1
#
_entry.id   AF-A0AAW1FKC0-F1
#
_cell.length_a   1.000
_cell.length_b   1.000
_cell.length_c   1.000
_cell.angle_alpha   90.00
_cell.angle_beta   90.00
_cell.angle_gamma   90.00
#
_symmetry.space_group_name_H-M   'P 1'
#
loop_
_entity.id
_entity.type
_entity.pdbx_description
1 polymer ?
#
loop_
_entity_poly.entity_id
_entity_poly.type
_entity_poly.pdbx_seq_one_letter_code
_entity_poly.pdbx_strand_id
1 'polypeptide(L)'
;MMGHLLQSFFSLVITLFFLGSLLTTLIWYMVDNNNVEPQRLSPQKKTTGTPQPSGLCKGCREVINKVIERYSKTWKKQEDNYQKFRSQLSSKCHGFDKAIITQANTPVGAKLVYDGEKKRTLQVTPEIFSTFAKEHPFSNKIWDTCAVVGNGGILTNSSCGKMIDSAQFVMRCNLPPLNEGYGKDVGIKTDLVTANPSILLEKYGSLMGRRRPFVESLRSYGSSLLLLPAFSFGFNTPVCMRAVYSIEDFQSPTRPVFFNPEYLQSLALFWRSQGLKALRPSTGIIMASLALEHCANVHLYGFWPFSNHPHGLHALTNHYYDDRQTKKKFHAMPAEFELLLQLHSQGVLRLHLGDFQSGEK
;
A
#
# COMPACT_ATOMS: atom_id res chain seq x y z
N MET A 1 -35.82 -30.78 60.47
CA MET A 1 -34.44 -30.47 60.05
C MET A 1 -34.24 -30.28 58.54
N MET A 2 -35.20 -30.61 57.66
CA MET A 2 -35.01 -30.46 56.19
C MET A 2 -35.27 -29.04 55.65
N GLY A 3 -36.10 -28.22 56.32
CA GLY A 3 -36.51 -26.90 55.84
C GLY A 3 -35.44 -25.80 55.92
N HIS A 4 -34.61 -25.81 56.97
CA HIS A 4 -33.55 -24.80 57.16
C HIS A 4 -32.38 -24.96 56.17
N LEU A 5 -32.07 -26.19 55.75
CA LEU A 5 -31.02 -26.44 54.75
C LEU A 5 -31.44 -25.92 53.37
N LEU A 6 -32.70 -26.13 52.97
CA LEU A 6 -33.22 -25.68 51.68
C LEU A 6 -33.28 -24.15 51.57
N GLN A 7 -33.64 -23.47 52.67
CA GLN A 7 -33.73 -22.01 52.72
C GLN A 7 -32.35 -21.34 52.68
N SER A 8 -31.35 -21.95 53.32
CA SER A 8 -29.94 -21.51 53.24
C SER A 8 -29.37 -21.72 51.84
N PHE A 9 -29.66 -22.85 51.19
CA PHE A 9 -29.23 -23.12 49.81
C PHE A 9 -29.88 -22.16 48.80
N PHE A 10 -31.18 -21.87 48.94
CA PHE A 10 -31.86 -20.89 48.08
C PHE A 10 -31.31 -19.48 48.27
N SER A 11 -31.03 -19.07 49.51
CA SER A 11 -30.41 -17.77 49.81
C SER A 11 -29.01 -17.66 49.20
N LEU A 12 -28.21 -18.72 49.28
CA LEU A 12 -26.86 -18.76 48.69
C LEU A 12 -26.91 -18.68 47.16
N VAL A 13 -27.80 -19.42 46.52
CA VAL A 13 -27.97 -19.41 45.06
C VAL A 13 -28.46 -18.06 44.56
N ILE A 14 -29.42 -17.44 45.25
CA ILE A 14 -29.91 -16.08 44.93
C ILE A 14 -28.78 -15.06 45.09
N THR A 15 -28.00 -15.15 46.16
CA THR A 15 -26.86 -14.24 46.42
C THR A 15 -25.78 -14.39 45.34
N LEU A 16 -25.47 -15.61 44.91
CA LEU A 16 -24.53 -15.88 43.83
C LEU A 16 -25.06 -15.39 42.46
N PHE A 17 -26.37 -15.48 42.21
CA PHE A 17 -27.00 -14.94 41.01
C PHE A 17 -26.91 -13.40 40.96
N PHE A 18 -27.16 -12.73 42.09
CA PHE A 18 -27.04 -11.28 42.18
C PHE A 18 -25.58 -10.82 42.08
N LEU A 19 -24.63 -11.49 42.73
CA LEU A 19 -23.19 -11.18 42.55
C LEU A 19 -22.73 -11.42 41.12
N GLY A 20 -23.19 -12.50 40.47
CA GLY A 20 -22.90 -12.78 39.06
C GLY A 20 -23.42 -11.68 38.14
N SER A 21 -24.67 -11.25 38.34
CA SER A 21 -25.27 -10.16 37.56
C SER A 21 -24.54 -8.82 37.77
N LEU A 22 -24.16 -8.50 39.01
CA LEU A 22 -23.42 -7.28 39.36
C LEU A 22 -22.00 -7.29 38.77
N LEU A 23 -21.34 -8.45 38.76
CA LEU A 23 -20.03 -8.60 38.11
C LEU A 23 -20.15 -8.44 36.59
N THR A 24 -21.20 -9.00 35.97
CA THR A 24 -21.42 -8.83 34.54
C THR A 24 -21.75 -7.39 34.16
N THR A 25 -22.53 -6.65 34.97
CA THR A 25 -22.81 -5.23 34.72
C THR A 25 -21.61 -4.33 34.98
N LEU A 26 -20.77 -4.62 35.99
CA LEU A 26 -19.49 -3.94 36.21
C LEU A 26 -18.49 -4.21 35.07
N ILE A 27 -18.40 -5.45 34.59
CA ILE A 27 -17.58 -5.79 33.42
C ILE A 27 -18.13 -5.10 32.17
N TRP A 28 -19.44 -5.08 31.97
CA TRP A 28 -20.07 -4.36 30.86
C TRP A 28 -19.78 -2.85 30.95
N TYR A 29 -19.92 -2.24 32.13
CA TYR A 29 -19.66 -0.81 32.36
C TYR A 29 -18.16 -0.46 32.21
N MET A 30 -17.24 -1.34 32.61
CA MET A 30 -15.80 -1.16 32.38
C MET A 30 -15.38 -1.42 30.92
N VAL A 31 -16.12 -2.25 30.19
CA VAL A 31 -15.90 -2.50 28.75
C VAL A 31 -16.49 -1.37 27.89
N ASP A 32 -17.66 -0.83 28.24
CA ASP A 32 -18.31 0.29 27.54
C ASP A 32 -17.55 1.62 27.74
N ASN A 33 -17.01 1.87 28.95
CA ASN A 33 -16.19 3.07 29.19
C ASN A 33 -14.83 3.04 28.46
N ASN A 34 -14.43 1.91 27.88
CA ASN A 34 -13.17 1.80 27.16
C ASN A 34 -13.30 1.84 25.64
N ASN A 35 -14.50 1.93 25.06
CA ASN A 35 -14.68 2.19 23.63
C ASN A 35 -16.07 2.77 23.34
N VAL A 36 -16.11 4.06 23.03
CA VAL A 36 -16.81 4.70 21.88
C VAL A 36 -16.97 6.18 22.24
N GLU A 37 -15.97 6.98 21.88
CA GLU A 37 -16.23 8.38 21.57
C GLU A 37 -16.72 8.40 20.11
N PRO A 38 -17.92 8.94 19.81
CA PRO A 38 -18.34 9.09 18.42
C PRO A 38 -17.32 9.99 17.73
N GLN A 39 -16.68 9.49 16.66
CA GLN A 39 -15.90 10.34 15.78
C GLN A 39 -16.79 11.47 15.27
N ARG A 40 -16.71 12.63 15.92
CA ARG A 40 -17.10 13.90 15.30
C ARG A 40 -16.24 14.02 14.05
N LEU A 41 -16.92 14.00 12.90
CA LEU A 41 -16.38 14.52 11.65
C LEU A 41 -15.67 15.84 11.98
N SER A 42 -14.35 15.84 11.84
CA SER A 42 -13.57 17.06 11.96
C SER A 42 -14.15 18.05 10.95
N PRO A 43 -14.56 19.26 11.34
CA PRO A 43 -14.95 20.25 10.36
C PRO A 43 -13.75 20.45 9.42
N GLN A 44 -13.96 20.24 8.12
CA GLN A 44 -13.03 20.72 7.11
C GLN A 44 -12.82 22.21 7.38
N LYS A 45 -11.68 22.56 7.99
CA LYS A 45 -11.18 23.92 7.93
C LYS A 45 -10.91 24.16 6.46
N LYS A 46 -11.82 24.87 5.79
CA LYS A 46 -11.46 25.70 4.64
C LYS A 46 -10.39 26.65 5.15
N THR A 47 -9.13 26.32 4.90
CA THR A 47 -7.99 27.18 5.21
C THR A 47 -7.99 28.32 4.20
N THR A 48 -8.90 29.29 4.36
CA THR A 48 -8.71 30.64 3.84
C THR A 48 -7.70 31.31 4.76
N GLY A 49 -6.43 31.02 4.55
CA GLY A 49 -5.31 31.55 5.31
C GLY A 49 -4.02 31.02 4.72
N THR A 50 -3.20 31.92 4.20
CA THR A 50 -1.86 31.65 3.68
C THR A 50 -1.08 30.82 4.71
N PRO A 51 -0.53 29.63 4.36
CA PRO A 51 0.23 28.84 5.32
C PRO A 51 1.47 29.64 5.74
N GLN A 52 1.60 29.92 7.04
CA GLN A 52 2.87 30.30 7.64
C GLN A 52 3.91 29.21 7.29
N PRO A 53 5.14 29.57 6.87
CA PRO A 53 6.11 28.59 6.41
C PRO A 53 6.58 27.75 7.60
N SER A 54 6.05 26.52 7.72
CA SER A 54 6.68 25.51 8.56
C SER A 54 8.13 25.35 8.10
N GLY A 55 9.06 25.66 8.99
CA GLY A 55 10.46 25.91 8.67
C GLY A 55 11.13 24.76 7.91
N LEU A 56 12.09 25.15 7.07
CA LEU A 56 13.00 24.24 6.38
C LEU A 56 13.64 23.25 7.38
N CYS A 57 13.59 21.95 7.09
CA CYS A 57 14.26 20.97 7.96
C CYS A 57 15.79 21.14 7.94
N LYS A 58 16.44 20.89 9.07
CA LYS A 58 17.89 21.09 9.25
C LYS A 58 18.68 20.21 8.27
N GLY A 59 19.52 20.82 7.43
CA GLY A 59 20.33 20.11 6.43
C GLY A 59 19.59 19.70 5.15
N CYS A 60 18.29 19.97 5.05
CA CYS A 60 17.48 19.52 3.92
C CYS A 60 17.74 20.32 2.65
N ARG A 61 18.11 21.60 2.76
CA ARG A 61 18.45 22.41 1.59
C ARG A 61 19.66 21.85 0.87
N GLU A 62 20.71 21.49 1.60
CA GLU A 62 21.93 20.94 1.03
C GLU A 62 21.67 19.60 0.33
N VAL A 63 20.84 18.74 0.94
CA VAL A 63 20.44 17.45 0.36
C VAL A 63 19.56 17.65 -0.88
N ILE A 64 18.54 18.50 -0.80
CA ILE A 64 17.62 18.77 -1.92
C ILE A 64 18.38 19.40 -3.09
N ASN A 65 19.30 20.33 -2.84
CA ASN A 65 20.11 20.94 -3.89
C ASN A 65 20.93 19.90 -4.66
N LYS A 66 21.54 18.93 -3.97
CA LYS A 66 22.28 17.83 -4.61
C LYS A 66 21.37 16.92 -5.43
N VAL A 67 20.15 16.66 -4.96
CA VAL A 67 19.14 15.91 -5.71
C VAL A 67 18.76 16.66 -6.98
N ILE A 68 18.52 17.97 -6.87
CA ILE A 68 18.11 18.82 -7.99
C ILE A 68 19.21 19.00 -9.01
N GLU A 69 20.47 19.09 -8.60
CA GLU A 69 21.62 19.14 -9.50
C GLU A 69 21.69 17.89 -10.40
N ARG A 70 21.39 16.71 -9.83
CA ARG A 70 21.35 15.45 -10.59
C ARG A 70 20.10 15.30 -11.44
N TYR A 71 18.96 15.74 -10.91
CA TYR A 71 17.65 15.65 -11.56
C TYR A 71 17.52 16.62 -12.75
N SER A 72 18.09 17.82 -12.64
CA SER A 72 17.95 18.89 -13.66
C SER A 72 18.71 18.62 -14.96
N LYS A 73 19.52 17.56 -15.02
CA LYS A 73 20.18 17.14 -16.27
C LYS A 73 19.12 16.69 -17.27
N THR A 74 19.27 17.05 -18.54
CA THR A 74 18.32 16.65 -19.60
C THR A 74 18.13 15.14 -19.60
N TRP A 75 16.93 14.69 -19.24
CA TRP A 75 16.61 13.28 -19.20
C TRP A 75 16.38 12.76 -20.61
N LYS A 76 17.03 11.65 -20.94
CA LYS A 76 16.80 10.88 -22.16
C LYS A 76 16.76 9.40 -21.80
N LYS A 77 15.81 8.67 -22.37
CA LYS A 77 15.78 7.21 -22.25
C LYS A 77 17.07 6.62 -22.81
N GLN A 78 17.66 5.69 -22.07
CA GLN A 78 18.83 4.93 -22.50
C GLN A 78 18.39 3.47 -22.63
N GLU A 79 18.04 3.07 -23.85
CA GLU A 79 17.43 1.75 -24.11
C GLU A 79 18.33 0.60 -23.64
N ASP A 80 19.65 0.68 -23.90
CA ASP A 80 20.60 -0.35 -23.46
C ASP A 80 20.67 -0.48 -21.92
N ASN A 81 20.65 0.64 -21.20
CA ASN A 81 20.65 0.63 -19.73
C ASN A 81 19.34 0.04 -19.20
N TYR A 82 18.21 0.42 -19.81
CA TYR A 82 16.90 -0.10 -19.46
C TYR A 82 16.82 -1.62 -19.69
N GLN A 83 17.21 -2.11 -20.88
CA GLN A 83 17.19 -3.54 -21.20
C GLN A 83 18.13 -4.34 -20.31
N LYS A 84 19.33 -3.81 -20.04
CA LYS A 84 20.27 -4.43 -19.09
C LYS A 84 19.68 -4.54 -17.70
N PHE A 85 19.11 -3.46 -17.16
CA PHE A 85 18.50 -3.45 -15.84
C PHE A 85 17.31 -4.42 -15.77
N ARG A 86 16.39 -4.34 -16.74
CA ARG A 86 15.24 -5.23 -16.86
C ARG A 86 15.66 -6.69 -16.91
N SER A 87 16.65 -7.05 -17.72
CA SER A 87 17.16 -8.41 -17.82
C SER A 87 17.75 -8.90 -16.49
N GLN A 88 18.51 -8.06 -15.79
CA GLN A 88 19.06 -8.38 -14.47
C GLN A 88 17.95 -8.58 -13.43
N LEU A 89 16.96 -7.69 -13.40
CA LEU A 89 15.83 -7.80 -12.49
C LEU A 89 14.99 -9.06 -12.77
N SER A 90 14.60 -9.25 -14.04
CA SER A 90 13.73 -10.35 -14.47
C SER A 90 14.37 -11.72 -14.29
N SER A 91 15.68 -11.84 -14.54
CA SER A 91 16.42 -13.10 -14.33
C SER A 91 16.59 -13.48 -12.85
N LYS A 92 16.38 -12.55 -11.92
CA LYS A 92 16.47 -12.81 -10.47
C LYS A 92 15.11 -12.95 -9.82
N CYS A 93 14.11 -12.22 -10.30
CA CYS A 93 12.82 -12.11 -9.64
C CYS A 93 11.71 -12.86 -10.37
N HIS A 94 11.82 -13.03 -11.69
CA HIS A 94 10.81 -13.68 -12.53
C HIS A 94 9.43 -13.06 -12.36
N GLY A 95 9.33 -11.73 -12.38
CA GLY A 95 8.12 -10.98 -12.05
C GLY A 95 6.89 -11.38 -12.87
N PHE A 96 7.07 -11.78 -14.13
CA PHE A 96 5.96 -12.32 -14.92
C PHE A 96 5.36 -13.56 -14.24
N ASP A 97 6.13 -14.63 -14.06
CA ASP A 97 5.59 -15.90 -13.54
C ASP A 97 5.34 -15.91 -12.02
N LYS A 98 6.08 -15.07 -11.29
CA LYS A 98 6.21 -15.16 -9.85
C LYS A 98 5.66 -13.95 -9.10
N ALA A 99 5.37 -12.80 -9.68
CA ALA A 99 4.92 -11.66 -8.86
C ALA A 99 3.57 -11.89 -8.16
N ILE A 100 2.66 -12.60 -8.83
CA ILE A 100 1.29 -12.83 -8.36
C ILE A 100 1.03 -14.33 -8.22
N ILE A 101 0.38 -14.71 -7.12
CA ILE A 101 -0.09 -16.08 -6.90
C ILE A 101 -1.26 -16.37 -7.84
N THR A 102 -1.15 -17.49 -8.55
CA THR A 102 -2.19 -18.08 -9.37
C THR A 102 -2.39 -19.53 -8.97
N GLN A 103 -3.52 -20.10 -9.39
CA GLN A 103 -3.76 -21.53 -9.22
C GLN A 103 -2.72 -22.38 -9.95
N ALA A 104 -2.16 -21.88 -11.07
CA ALA A 104 -1.15 -22.58 -11.84
C ALA A 104 0.22 -22.64 -11.14
N ASN A 105 0.65 -21.53 -10.52
CA ASN A 105 1.98 -21.45 -9.90
C ASN A 105 2.00 -21.84 -8.41
N THR A 106 0.83 -21.97 -7.78
CA THR A 106 0.70 -22.30 -6.35
C THR A 106 -0.44 -23.30 -6.12
N PRO A 107 -0.23 -24.60 -6.47
CA PRO A 107 -1.27 -25.63 -6.37
C PRO A 107 -1.62 -26.00 -4.91
N VAL A 108 -2.75 -26.70 -4.72
CA VAL A 108 -3.12 -27.31 -3.43
C VAL A 108 -1.97 -28.19 -2.91
N GLY A 109 -1.68 -28.07 -1.62
CA GLY A 109 -0.58 -28.77 -0.96
C GLY A 109 0.78 -28.05 -1.06
N ALA A 110 0.91 -27.02 -1.91
CA ALA A 110 2.12 -26.20 -1.96
C ALA A 110 2.41 -25.55 -0.61
N LYS A 111 3.69 -25.33 -0.31
CA LYS A 111 4.16 -24.74 0.95
C LYS A 111 4.66 -23.32 0.72
N LEU A 112 3.89 -22.33 1.17
CA LEU A 112 4.27 -20.92 1.13
C LEU A 112 5.10 -20.57 2.36
N VAL A 113 6.29 -20.01 2.15
CA VAL A 113 7.11 -19.42 3.21
C VAL A 113 6.82 -17.92 3.27
N TYR A 114 6.47 -17.40 4.44
CA TYR A 114 6.14 -15.98 4.58
C TYR A 114 7.40 -15.12 4.42
N ASP A 115 7.38 -14.11 3.54
CA ASP A 115 8.58 -13.33 3.22
C ASP A 115 9.09 -12.48 4.41
N GLY A 116 8.17 -12.05 5.29
CA GLY A 116 8.47 -11.33 6.52
C GLY A 116 8.74 -12.20 7.74
N GLU A 117 8.36 -13.47 7.68
CA GLU A 117 8.48 -14.44 8.78
C GLU A 117 9.06 -15.75 8.24
N LYS A 118 10.36 -15.75 7.90
CA LYS A 118 11.02 -16.86 7.18
C LYS A 118 10.89 -18.26 7.81
N LYS A 119 10.58 -18.35 9.10
CA LYS A 119 10.35 -19.62 9.82
C LYS A 119 8.89 -20.09 9.77
N ARG A 120 7.96 -19.21 9.42
CA ARG A 120 6.54 -19.50 9.33
C ARG A 120 6.21 -19.95 7.92
N THR A 121 5.39 -20.99 7.83
CA THR A 121 4.95 -21.54 6.56
C THR A 121 3.45 -21.80 6.59
N LEU A 122 2.82 -21.78 5.42
CA LEU A 122 1.42 -22.15 5.23
C LEU A 122 1.35 -23.20 4.13
N GLN A 123 0.64 -24.29 4.40
CA GLN A 123 0.28 -25.26 3.37
C GLN A 123 -1.02 -24.81 2.71
N VAL A 124 -1.04 -24.77 1.38
CA VAL A 124 -2.19 -24.31 0.61
C VAL A 124 -3.31 -25.35 0.67
N THR A 125 -4.40 -25.00 1.33
CA THR A 125 -5.61 -25.83 1.41
C THR A 125 -6.53 -25.56 0.21
N PRO A 126 -7.51 -26.43 -0.09
CA PRO A 126 -8.50 -26.17 -1.14
C PRO A 126 -9.24 -24.83 -0.97
N GLU A 127 -9.54 -24.43 0.27
CA GLU A 127 -10.24 -23.19 0.59
C GLU A 127 -9.38 -21.96 0.31
N ILE A 128 -8.08 -22.02 0.59
CA ILE A 128 -7.15 -20.93 0.24
C ILE A 128 -6.95 -20.90 -1.27
N PHE A 129 -6.75 -22.06 -1.89
CA PHE A 129 -6.53 -22.20 -3.32
C PHE A 129 -7.68 -21.63 -4.17
N SER A 130 -8.93 -21.79 -3.72
CA SER A 130 -10.09 -21.25 -4.43
C SER A 130 -10.09 -19.72 -4.54
N THR A 131 -9.39 -19.03 -3.62
CA THR A 131 -9.21 -17.56 -3.65
C THR A 131 -8.12 -17.09 -4.61
N PHE A 132 -7.30 -17.98 -5.14
CA PHE A 132 -6.21 -17.63 -6.06
C PHE A 132 -6.73 -17.35 -7.46
N ALA A 133 -6.04 -16.47 -8.19
CA ALA A 133 -6.38 -16.16 -9.57
C ALA A 133 -6.30 -17.42 -10.43
N LYS A 134 -7.40 -17.71 -11.15
CA LYS A 134 -7.50 -18.87 -12.05
C LYS A 134 -6.54 -18.73 -13.24
N GLU A 135 -6.48 -17.53 -13.78
CA GLU A 135 -5.64 -17.17 -14.92
C GLU A 135 -4.58 -16.16 -14.53
N HIS A 136 -3.56 -16.03 -15.37
CA HIS A 136 -2.53 -15.02 -15.19
C HIS A 136 -3.15 -13.62 -15.29
N PRO A 137 -3.01 -12.74 -14.28
CA PRO A 137 -3.70 -11.46 -14.25
C PRO A 137 -3.14 -10.43 -15.24
N PHE A 138 -1.96 -10.70 -15.80
CA PHE A 138 -1.33 -9.89 -16.84
C PHE A 138 -1.29 -10.65 -18.16
N SER A 139 -1.48 -9.96 -19.28
CA SER A 139 -1.17 -10.53 -20.59
C SER A 139 0.33 -10.79 -20.72
N ASN A 140 0.72 -11.76 -21.55
CA ASN A 140 2.13 -11.96 -21.98
C ASN A 140 2.64 -10.86 -22.93
N LYS A 141 2.09 -9.63 -22.82
CA LYS A 141 2.46 -8.48 -23.61
C LYS A 141 3.14 -7.47 -22.69
N ILE A 142 4.19 -6.84 -23.21
CA ILE A 142 4.83 -5.69 -22.59
C ILE A 142 3.95 -4.48 -22.87
N TRP A 143 3.59 -3.72 -21.83
CA TRP A 143 2.93 -2.43 -22.02
C TRP A 143 3.96 -1.40 -22.50
N ASP A 144 3.57 -0.53 -23.41
CA ASP A 144 4.46 0.52 -23.88
C ASP A 144 4.81 1.48 -22.74
N THR A 145 3.80 2.05 -22.08
CA THR A 145 4.01 3.04 -21.02
C THR A 145 3.25 2.68 -19.75
N CYS A 146 3.96 2.68 -18.63
CA CYS A 146 3.39 2.50 -17.29
C CYS A 146 3.67 3.69 -16.38
N ALA A 147 2.64 4.09 -15.64
CA ALA A 147 2.76 5.05 -14.56
C ALA A 147 2.67 4.33 -13.21
N VAL A 148 3.67 4.51 -12.35
CA VAL A 148 3.62 4.09 -10.96
C VAL A 148 3.46 5.33 -10.09
N VAL A 149 2.35 5.38 -9.36
CA VAL A 149 1.95 6.52 -8.55
C VAL A 149 2.16 6.17 -7.08
N GLY A 150 3.22 6.72 -6.51
CA GLY A 150 3.43 6.78 -5.07
C GLY A 150 2.50 7.81 -4.42
N ASN A 151 2.58 7.93 -3.10
CA ASN A 151 1.62 8.75 -2.34
C ASN A 151 2.21 10.07 -1.86
N GLY A 152 3.45 10.43 -2.22
CA GLY A 152 4.15 11.59 -1.67
C GLY A 152 3.41 12.91 -1.88
N GLY A 153 3.47 13.79 -0.88
CA GLY A 153 2.81 15.12 -0.90
C GLY A 153 3.26 16.05 -2.02
N ILE A 154 4.36 15.75 -2.71
CA ILE A 154 4.82 16.45 -3.91
C ILE A 154 3.78 16.45 -5.04
N LEU A 155 2.82 15.51 -5.01
CA LEU A 155 1.75 15.48 -6.02
C LEU A 155 0.71 16.59 -5.83
N THR A 156 0.58 17.18 -4.65
CA THR A 156 -0.41 18.23 -4.37
C THR A 156 -0.20 19.43 -5.30
N ASN A 157 -1.23 19.82 -6.05
CA ASN A 157 -1.23 20.89 -7.06
C ASN A 157 -0.32 20.67 -8.29
N SER A 158 0.26 19.48 -8.45
CA SER A 158 1.18 19.17 -9.56
C SER A 158 0.53 19.12 -10.93
N SER A 159 -0.80 18.98 -10.99
CA SER A 159 -1.57 18.80 -12.24
C SER A 159 -1.11 17.60 -13.11
N CYS A 160 -0.45 16.59 -12.52
CA CYS A 160 0.04 15.41 -13.26
C CYS A 160 -1.08 14.49 -13.76
N GLY A 161 -2.33 14.67 -13.33
CA GLY A 161 -3.37 13.65 -13.46
C GLY A 161 -3.65 13.21 -14.88
N LYS A 162 -3.70 14.17 -15.83
CA LYS A 162 -3.88 13.84 -17.26
C LYS A 162 -2.72 13.02 -17.84
N MET A 163 -1.49 13.33 -17.42
CA MET A 163 -0.31 12.59 -17.88
C MET A 163 -0.28 11.18 -17.30
N ILE A 164 -0.61 11.03 -16.01
CA ILE A 164 -0.75 9.72 -15.36
C ILE A 164 -1.79 8.87 -16.09
N ASP A 165 -2.97 9.42 -16.36
CA ASP A 165 -4.08 8.70 -17.01
C ASP A 165 -3.80 8.36 -18.48
N SER A 166 -2.83 9.03 -19.11
CA SER A 166 -2.39 8.73 -20.49
C SER A 166 -1.56 7.45 -20.60
N ALA A 167 -0.98 6.95 -19.51
CA ALA A 167 -0.20 5.71 -19.52
C ALA A 167 -1.08 4.51 -19.88
N GLN A 168 -0.51 3.50 -20.54
CA GLN A 168 -1.23 2.29 -20.91
C GLN A 168 -1.66 1.50 -19.66
N PHE A 169 -0.83 1.46 -18.63
CA PHE A 169 -1.10 0.78 -17.36
C PHE A 169 -0.71 1.65 -16.15
N VAL A 170 -1.62 1.79 -15.18
CA VAL A 170 -1.43 2.64 -13.99
C VAL A 170 -1.43 1.80 -12.71
N MET A 171 -0.31 1.87 -11.99
CA MET A 171 -0.07 1.17 -10.72
C MET A 171 -0.12 2.16 -9.55
N ARG A 172 -0.96 1.89 -8.55
CA ARG A 172 -1.13 2.75 -7.36
C ARG A 172 -0.80 2.02 -6.07
N CYS A 173 -0.33 2.76 -5.07
CA CYS A 173 0.11 2.19 -3.80
C CYS A 173 -0.91 2.44 -2.68
N ASN A 174 -1.33 1.38 -1.98
CA ASN A 174 -1.97 1.45 -0.67
C ASN A 174 -3.33 2.18 -0.64
N LEU A 175 -4.21 1.89 -1.61
CA LEU A 175 -5.57 2.43 -1.72
C LEU A 175 -5.67 3.95 -1.46
N PRO A 176 -4.92 4.78 -2.20
CA PRO A 176 -4.92 6.21 -1.93
C PRO A 176 -6.17 6.87 -2.55
N PRO A 177 -6.80 7.86 -1.90
CA PRO A 177 -8.03 8.47 -2.40
C PRO A 177 -7.82 9.13 -3.76
N LEU A 178 -8.75 8.90 -4.69
CA LEU A 178 -8.76 9.47 -6.04
C LEU A 178 -9.88 10.49 -6.26
N ASN A 179 -10.83 10.52 -5.33
CA ASN A 179 -11.99 11.41 -5.31
C ASN A 179 -11.63 12.78 -4.69
N GLU A 180 -12.61 13.61 -4.34
CA GLU A 180 -12.41 14.84 -3.55
C GLU A 180 -11.47 15.88 -4.20
N GLY A 181 -11.36 15.86 -5.53
CA GLY A 181 -10.55 16.81 -6.29
C GLY A 181 -9.11 16.36 -6.55
N TYR A 182 -8.65 15.25 -5.95
CA TYR A 182 -7.28 14.74 -6.17
C TYR A 182 -7.02 14.32 -7.63
N GLY A 183 -8.06 13.91 -8.37
CA GLY A 183 -7.93 13.45 -9.76
C GLY A 183 -7.23 14.43 -10.71
N LYS A 184 -7.26 15.74 -10.45
CA LYS A 184 -6.49 16.72 -11.22
C LYS A 184 -4.98 16.47 -11.14
N ASP A 185 -4.51 16.11 -9.95
CA ASP A 185 -3.10 15.96 -9.65
C ASP A 185 -2.62 14.52 -9.83
N VAL A 186 -3.45 13.53 -9.48
CA VAL A 186 -3.03 12.12 -9.44
C VAL A 186 -3.74 11.23 -10.47
N GLY A 187 -4.69 11.77 -11.23
CA GLY A 187 -5.49 11.02 -12.19
C GLY A 187 -6.47 10.06 -11.52
N ILE A 188 -7.34 9.43 -12.32
CA ILE A 188 -8.33 8.45 -11.84
C ILE A 188 -8.12 7.05 -12.42
N LYS A 189 -7.37 6.91 -13.52
CA LYS A 189 -7.10 5.62 -14.14
C LYS A 189 -6.32 4.75 -13.15
N THR A 190 -6.76 3.51 -13.01
CA THR A 190 -6.10 2.51 -12.18
C THR A 190 -6.28 1.16 -12.87
N ASP A 191 -5.20 0.40 -12.97
CA ASP A 191 -5.23 -0.98 -13.46
C ASP A 191 -4.83 -1.96 -12.35
N LEU A 192 -3.96 -1.50 -11.44
CA LEU A 192 -3.46 -2.26 -10.30
C LEU A 192 -3.31 -1.32 -9.09
N VAL A 193 -3.87 -1.68 -7.95
CA VAL A 193 -3.69 -0.97 -6.69
C VAL A 193 -3.35 -1.94 -5.58
N THR A 194 -2.39 -1.59 -4.72
CA THR A 194 -2.06 -2.41 -3.55
C THR A 194 -2.89 -2.00 -2.33
N ALA A 195 -3.04 -2.93 -1.38
CA ALA A 195 -3.56 -2.61 -0.06
C ALA A 195 -2.71 -3.29 1.02
N ASN A 196 -1.90 -2.50 1.73
CA ASN A 196 -1.24 -3.01 2.93
C ASN A 196 -2.30 -3.44 3.97
N PRO A 197 -2.14 -4.61 4.62
CA PRO A 197 -3.02 -5.07 5.69
C PRO A 197 -3.27 -4.04 6.79
N SER A 198 -2.33 -3.15 7.10
CA SER A 198 -2.56 -2.07 8.07
C SER A 198 -3.75 -1.18 7.71
N ILE A 199 -4.05 -0.97 6.42
CA ILE A 199 -5.22 -0.23 5.97
C ILE A 199 -6.50 -0.95 6.39
N LEU A 200 -6.55 -2.27 6.16
CA LEU A 200 -7.69 -3.10 6.51
C LEU A 200 -7.90 -3.16 8.03
N LEU A 201 -6.79 -3.24 8.77
CA LEU A 201 -6.80 -3.26 10.23
C LEU A 201 -7.28 -1.91 10.81
N GLU A 202 -6.61 -0.82 10.46
CA GLU A 202 -6.77 0.50 11.09
C GLU A 202 -8.01 1.24 10.57
N LYS A 203 -8.26 1.23 9.25
CA LYS A 203 -9.35 2.01 8.64
C LYS A 203 -10.69 1.25 8.61
N TYR A 204 -10.64 -0.08 8.55
CA TYR A 204 -11.82 -0.91 8.32
C TYR A 204 -12.07 -1.95 9.44
N GLY A 205 -11.45 -1.75 10.61
CA GLY A 205 -11.69 -2.60 11.79
C GLY A 205 -11.40 -4.08 11.53
N SER A 206 -10.33 -4.36 10.78
CA SER A 206 -9.94 -5.71 10.34
C SER A 206 -11.00 -6.46 9.52
N LEU A 207 -12.05 -5.78 9.04
CA LEU A 207 -13.22 -6.38 8.38
C LEU A 207 -13.97 -7.41 9.27
N MET A 208 -13.87 -7.27 10.60
CA MET A 208 -14.60 -8.12 11.55
C MET A 208 -16.06 -7.69 11.73
N GLY A 209 -16.34 -6.40 11.56
CA GLY A 209 -17.69 -5.83 11.63
C GLY A 209 -18.23 -5.44 10.25
N ARG A 210 -18.72 -4.19 10.13
CA ARG A 210 -19.32 -3.66 8.90
C ARG A 210 -18.29 -3.59 7.76
N ARG A 211 -18.46 -4.42 6.72
CA ARG A 211 -17.56 -4.54 5.55
C ARG A 211 -17.86 -3.55 4.42
N ARG A 212 -19.09 -3.03 4.34
CA ARG A 212 -19.56 -2.17 3.25
C ARG A 212 -18.65 -0.94 2.97
N PRO A 213 -18.14 -0.20 3.98
CA PRO A 213 -17.27 0.95 3.71
C PRO A 213 -15.96 0.60 3.00
N PHE A 214 -15.43 -0.61 3.21
CA PHE A 214 -14.26 -1.10 2.48
C PHE A 214 -14.61 -1.34 1.01
N VAL A 215 -15.70 -2.05 0.73
CA VAL A 215 -16.09 -2.33 -0.66
C VAL A 215 -16.49 -1.06 -1.41
N GLU A 216 -17.17 -0.13 -0.75
CA GLU A 216 -17.54 1.16 -1.35
C GLU A 216 -16.31 2.01 -1.69
N SER A 217 -15.23 1.94 -0.90
CA SER A 217 -13.99 2.64 -1.22
C SER A 217 -13.27 2.06 -2.43
N LEU A 218 -13.54 0.81 -2.81
CA LEU A 218 -12.95 0.19 -4.00
C LEU A 218 -13.58 0.68 -5.30
N ARG A 219 -14.77 1.30 -5.25
CA ARG A 219 -15.49 1.77 -6.44
C ARG A 219 -14.69 2.77 -7.26
N SER A 220 -13.84 3.58 -6.62
CA SER A 220 -12.98 4.54 -7.32
C SER A 220 -11.92 3.88 -8.21
N TYR A 221 -11.65 2.58 -8.03
CA TYR A 221 -10.69 1.83 -8.86
C TYR A 221 -11.38 0.90 -9.87
N GLY A 222 -12.72 0.86 -9.92
CA GLY A 222 -13.47 0.02 -10.86
C GLY A 222 -13.07 -1.46 -10.80
N SER A 223 -12.81 -2.07 -11.97
CA SER A 223 -12.42 -3.48 -12.13
C SER A 223 -10.90 -3.73 -12.03
N SER A 224 -10.18 -2.83 -11.36
CA SER A 224 -8.74 -2.95 -11.12
C SER A 224 -8.38 -4.23 -10.37
N LEU A 225 -7.12 -4.64 -10.52
CA LEU A 225 -6.51 -5.62 -9.64
C LEU A 225 -6.26 -5.00 -8.25
N LEU A 226 -6.69 -5.70 -7.19
CA LEU A 226 -6.35 -5.37 -5.80
C LEU A 226 -5.28 -6.33 -5.30
N LEU A 227 -4.04 -5.84 -5.20
CA LEU A 227 -2.89 -6.66 -4.86
C LEU A 227 -2.58 -6.63 -3.36
N LEU A 228 -2.72 -7.79 -2.72
CA LEU A 228 -2.66 -7.99 -1.27
C LEU A 228 -1.41 -8.79 -0.86
N PRO A 229 -0.61 -8.31 0.11
CA PRO A 229 0.52 -9.08 0.65
C PRO A 229 0.06 -10.03 1.78
N ALA A 230 -0.89 -10.91 1.45
CA ALA A 230 -1.49 -11.87 2.39
C ALA A 230 -0.44 -12.78 3.04
N PHE A 231 0.59 -13.15 2.28
CA PHE A 231 1.62 -14.09 2.71
C PHE A 231 2.93 -13.41 3.15
N SER A 232 2.90 -12.12 3.52
CA SER A 232 4.09 -11.47 4.09
C SER A 232 4.29 -11.72 5.57
N PHE A 233 3.20 -11.73 6.35
CA PHE A 233 3.20 -12.09 7.76
C PHE A 233 1.95 -12.93 8.04
N GLY A 234 2.03 -13.90 8.94
CA GLY A 234 0.93 -14.84 9.18
C GLY A 234 -0.36 -14.20 9.68
N PHE A 235 -0.28 -13.02 10.31
CA PHE A 235 -1.47 -12.26 10.69
C PHE A 235 -2.13 -11.52 9.52
N ASN A 236 -1.45 -11.38 8.36
CA ASN A 236 -2.00 -10.74 7.17
C ASN A 236 -3.01 -11.66 6.46
N THR A 237 -2.74 -12.96 6.39
CA THR A 237 -3.57 -13.95 5.70
C THR A 237 -5.06 -13.83 6.07
N PRO A 238 -5.47 -13.92 7.35
CA PRO A 238 -6.89 -13.90 7.68
C PRO A 238 -7.58 -12.57 7.32
N VAL A 239 -6.90 -11.42 7.45
CA VAL A 239 -7.51 -10.12 7.09
C VAL A 239 -7.59 -9.93 5.58
N CYS A 240 -6.60 -10.41 4.82
CA CYS A 240 -6.66 -10.40 3.36
C CYS A 240 -7.75 -11.35 2.83
N MET A 241 -7.93 -12.53 3.43
CA MET A 241 -9.03 -13.43 3.06
C MET A 241 -10.40 -12.78 3.31
N ARG A 242 -10.59 -12.10 4.45
CA ARG A 242 -11.81 -11.32 4.69
C ARG A 242 -12.03 -10.21 3.66
N ALA A 243 -10.97 -9.59 3.13
CA ALA A 243 -11.09 -8.61 2.05
C ALA A 243 -11.59 -9.28 0.76
N VAL A 244 -11.08 -10.46 0.41
CA VAL A 244 -11.56 -11.24 -0.74
C VAL A 244 -13.03 -11.61 -0.58
N TYR A 245 -13.42 -12.19 0.55
CA TYR A 245 -14.81 -12.55 0.81
C TYR A 245 -15.73 -11.33 0.80
N SER A 246 -15.27 -10.18 1.32
CA SER A 246 -16.04 -8.93 1.24
C SER A 246 -16.26 -8.47 -0.20
N ILE A 247 -15.28 -8.63 -1.09
CA ILE A 247 -15.43 -8.27 -2.50
C ILE A 247 -16.44 -9.19 -3.18
N GLU A 248 -16.39 -10.48 -2.88
CA GLU A 248 -17.30 -11.50 -3.41
C GLU A 248 -18.74 -11.31 -2.89
N ASP A 249 -18.93 -11.21 -1.58
CA ASP A 249 -20.23 -11.03 -0.89
C ASP A 249 -21.01 -9.82 -1.44
N PHE A 250 -20.29 -8.75 -1.77
CA PHE A 250 -20.86 -7.50 -2.28
C PHE A 250 -20.82 -7.38 -3.80
N GLN A 251 -20.38 -8.42 -4.51
CA GLN A 251 -20.30 -8.46 -5.98
C GLN A 251 -19.54 -7.25 -6.58
N SER A 252 -18.44 -6.85 -5.93
CA SER A 252 -17.62 -5.76 -6.44
C SER A 252 -16.83 -6.21 -7.69
N PRO A 253 -16.70 -5.36 -8.72
CA PRO A 253 -15.94 -5.71 -9.93
C PRO A 253 -14.41 -5.77 -9.70
N THR A 254 -13.93 -5.31 -8.54
CA THR A 254 -12.51 -5.37 -8.17
C THR A 254 -12.01 -6.80 -8.13
N ARG A 255 -10.81 -7.05 -8.65
CA ARG A 255 -10.24 -8.39 -8.76
C ARG A 255 -9.11 -8.60 -7.75
N PRO A 256 -9.35 -9.26 -6.60
CA PRO A 256 -8.32 -9.46 -5.60
C PRO A 256 -7.28 -10.48 -6.09
N VAL A 257 -6.02 -10.17 -5.85
CA VAL A 257 -4.86 -11.03 -6.15
C VAL A 257 -3.83 -10.90 -5.03
N PHE A 258 -2.93 -11.88 -4.91
CA PHE A 258 -1.94 -11.92 -3.84
C PHE A 258 -0.52 -11.80 -4.37
N PHE A 259 0.32 -11.01 -3.70
CA PHE A 259 1.76 -11.09 -3.92
C PHE A 259 2.26 -12.50 -3.61
N ASN A 260 3.10 -13.04 -4.47
CA ASN A 260 3.85 -14.24 -4.13
C ASN A 260 5.00 -13.87 -3.17
N PRO A 261 5.11 -14.54 -2.01
CA PRO A 261 6.18 -14.23 -1.07
C PRO A 261 7.56 -14.62 -1.61
N GLU A 262 7.68 -15.55 -2.57
CA GLU A 262 8.96 -15.87 -3.22
C GLU A 262 9.49 -14.67 -4.02
N TYR A 263 8.62 -14.03 -4.80
CA TYR A 263 8.97 -12.84 -5.57
C TYR A 263 9.39 -11.68 -4.66
N LEU A 264 8.68 -11.45 -3.56
CA LEU A 264 9.04 -10.41 -2.59
C LEU A 264 10.41 -10.69 -1.92
N GLN A 265 10.75 -11.95 -1.67
CA GLN A 265 12.08 -12.34 -1.18
C GLN A 265 13.17 -12.09 -2.23
N SER A 266 12.93 -12.48 -3.48
CA SER A 266 13.86 -12.25 -4.59
C SER A 266 14.10 -10.76 -4.82
N LEU A 267 13.06 -9.92 -4.79
CA LEU A 267 13.19 -8.47 -4.86
C LEU A 267 14.02 -7.91 -3.71
N ALA A 268 13.77 -8.36 -2.46
CA ALA A 268 14.54 -7.89 -1.32
C ALA A 268 16.03 -8.26 -1.44
N LEU A 269 16.36 -9.43 -2.01
CA LEU A 269 17.74 -9.82 -2.30
C LEU A 269 18.34 -9.00 -3.44
N PHE A 270 17.59 -8.79 -4.53
CA PHE A 270 18.01 -7.98 -5.67
C PHE A 270 18.36 -6.57 -5.21
N TRP A 271 17.46 -5.87 -4.52
CA TRP A 271 17.71 -4.50 -4.06
C TRP A 271 18.82 -4.42 -3.01
N ARG A 272 18.99 -5.45 -2.17
CA ARG A 272 20.15 -5.54 -1.27
C ARG A 272 21.47 -5.62 -2.05
N SER A 273 21.50 -6.35 -3.16
CA SER A 273 22.68 -6.40 -4.05
C SER A 273 22.97 -5.05 -4.72
N GLN A 274 21.95 -4.20 -4.88
CA GLN A 274 22.09 -2.82 -5.36
C GLN A 274 22.44 -1.83 -4.23
N GLY A 275 22.71 -2.31 -3.01
CA GLY A 275 23.13 -1.48 -1.87
C GLY A 275 21.99 -1.00 -0.95
N LEU A 276 20.74 -1.42 -1.17
CA LEU A 276 19.64 -1.09 -0.26
C LEU A 276 19.80 -1.83 1.07
N LYS A 277 20.08 -1.08 2.15
CA LYS A 277 20.25 -1.61 3.52
C LYS A 277 18.95 -1.60 4.35
N ALA A 278 17.79 -1.52 3.71
CA ALA A 278 16.51 -1.60 4.40
C ALA A 278 16.16 -3.04 4.81
N LEU A 279 15.34 -3.19 5.85
CA LEU A 279 14.83 -4.50 6.26
C LEU A 279 13.91 -5.08 5.17
N ARG A 280 13.04 -4.23 4.61
CA ARG A 280 12.12 -4.57 3.52
C ARG A 280 12.00 -3.39 2.53
N PRO A 281 11.95 -3.64 1.22
CA PRO A 281 11.60 -2.61 0.25
C PRO A 281 10.21 -2.01 0.54
N SER A 282 10.02 -0.72 0.25
CA SER A 282 8.69 -0.13 0.28
C SER A 282 7.79 -0.68 -0.82
N THR A 283 6.47 -0.51 -0.65
CA THR A 283 5.50 -0.79 -1.72
C THR A 283 5.86 -0.05 -3.01
N GLY A 284 6.36 1.19 -2.93
CA GLY A 284 6.74 1.98 -4.10
C GLY A 284 7.84 1.29 -4.92
N ILE A 285 8.91 0.82 -4.26
CA ILE A 285 9.99 0.07 -4.94
C ILE A 285 9.49 -1.25 -5.52
N ILE A 286 8.62 -1.97 -4.80
CA ILE A 286 8.04 -3.24 -5.28
C ILE A 286 7.24 -3.00 -6.57
N MET A 287 6.40 -1.97 -6.60
CA MET A 287 5.59 -1.63 -7.77
C MET A 287 6.43 -1.07 -8.92
N ALA A 288 7.46 -0.27 -8.64
CA ALA A 288 8.41 0.19 -9.66
C ALA A 288 9.19 -0.98 -10.28
N SER A 289 9.58 -1.98 -9.47
CA SER A 289 10.25 -3.20 -9.96
C SER A 289 9.32 -3.98 -10.88
N LEU A 290 8.07 -4.20 -10.45
CA LEU A 290 7.06 -4.88 -11.26
C LEU A 290 6.82 -4.15 -12.59
N ALA A 291 6.74 -2.82 -12.58
CA ALA A 291 6.62 -2.04 -13.81
C ALA A 291 7.82 -2.23 -14.74
N LEU A 292 9.05 -2.23 -14.22
CA LEU A 292 10.27 -2.44 -15.02
C LEU A 292 10.32 -3.83 -15.67
N GLU A 293 9.70 -4.84 -15.06
CA GLU A 293 9.59 -6.20 -15.62
C GLU A 293 8.47 -6.34 -16.66
N HIS A 294 7.53 -5.38 -16.74
CA HIS A 294 6.34 -5.51 -17.59
C HIS A 294 6.11 -4.36 -18.58
N CYS A 295 6.89 -3.28 -18.52
CA CYS A 295 6.61 -2.07 -19.28
C CYS A 295 7.86 -1.51 -19.95
N ALA A 296 7.77 -1.12 -21.23
CA ALA A 296 8.89 -0.56 -21.99
C ALA A 296 9.34 0.82 -21.49
N ASN A 297 8.41 1.64 -21.01
CA ASN A 297 8.65 2.97 -20.46
C ASN A 297 8.00 3.07 -19.06
N VAL A 298 8.80 3.35 -18.04
CA VAL A 298 8.33 3.44 -16.65
C VAL A 298 8.47 4.88 -16.15
N HIS A 299 7.33 5.46 -15.75
CA HIS A 299 7.23 6.79 -15.19
C HIS A 299 6.79 6.72 -13.72
N LEU A 300 7.51 7.42 -12.86
CA LEU A 300 7.29 7.42 -11.42
C LEU A 300 6.80 8.80 -10.97
N TYR A 301 5.68 8.82 -10.27
CA TYR A 301 5.02 10.03 -9.76
C TYR A 301 4.86 9.92 -8.23
N GLY A 302 5.08 11.01 -7.49
CA GLY A 302 4.90 11.01 -6.03
C GLY A 302 5.99 10.27 -5.24
N PHE A 303 7.14 10.01 -5.85
CA PHE A 303 8.31 9.42 -5.20
C PHE A 303 9.22 10.52 -4.67
N TRP A 304 8.85 11.10 -3.53
CA TRP A 304 9.61 12.18 -2.87
C TRP A 304 9.58 11.99 -1.35
N PRO A 305 10.71 11.62 -0.72
CA PRO A 305 10.75 11.28 0.71
C PRO A 305 11.11 12.47 1.61
N PHE A 306 11.10 13.70 1.09
CA PHE A 306 11.50 14.89 1.82
C PHE A 306 10.30 15.79 2.15
N SER A 307 10.35 16.48 3.28
CA SER A 307 9.26 17.34 3.78
C SER A 307 9.19 18.71 3.12
N ASN A 308 10.06 19.00 2.14
CA ASN A 308 10.12 20.29 1.46
C ASN A 308 10.14 20.07 -0.05
N HIS A 309 9.45 20.92 -0.79
CA HIS A 309 9.35 20.84 -2.25
C HIS A 309 10.70 21.14 -2.92
N PRO A 310 11.08 20.42 -3.99
CA PRO A 310 12.41 20.54 -4.62
C PRO A 310 12.78 21.95 -5.09
N HIS A 311 11.83 22.71 -5.66
CA HIS A 311 12.10 24.02 -6.25
C HIS A 311 11.82 25.20 -5.30
N GLY A 312 10.66 25.22 -4.64
CA GLY A 312 10.25 26.33 -3.77
C GLY A 312 10.60 26.14 -2.29
N LEU A 313 11.09 24.95 -1.89
CA LEU A 313 11.36 24.55 -0.50
C LEU A 313 10.18 24.76 0.48
N HIS A 314 8.97 25.03 -0.02
CA HIS A 314 7.77 25.07 0.79
C HIS A 314 7.50 23.69 1.38
N ALA A 315 6.90 23.64 2.56
CA ALA A 315 6.68 22.38 3.24
C ALA A 315 5.64 21.53 2.51
N LEU A 316 5.88 20.22 2.53
CA LEU A 316 5.01 19.19 2.00
C LEU A 316 4.55 18.31 3.15
N THR A 317 3.31 17.85 3.06
CA THR A 317 2.82 16.72 3.85
C THR A 317 3.49 15.43 3.38
N ASN A 318 3.51 14.41 4.24
CA ASN A 318 4.06 13.11 3.87
C ASN A 318 3.27 12.46 2.71
N HIS A 319 1.93 12.59 2.71
CA HIS A 319 1.09 12.16 1.59
C HIS A 319 0.34 13.31 0.94
N TYR A 320 -0.13 13.15 -0.30
CA TYR A 320 -0.95 14.18 -0.97
C TYR A 320 -2.36 14.34 -0.37
N TYR A 321 -2.79 13.39 0.47
CA TYR A 321 -4.13 13.33 1.06
C TYR A 321 -4.14 13.40 2.59
N ASP A 322 -2.99 13.22 3.25
CA ASP A 322 -2.83 13.36 4.70
C ASP A 322 -1.36 13.61 5.08
N ASP A 323 -1.07 13.79 6.37
CA ASP A 323 0.30 13.93 6.88
C ASP A 323 0.74 12.75 7.77
N ARG A 324 0.22 11.54 7.51
CA ARG A 324 0.61 10.34 8.27
C ARG A 324 2.05 9.98 7.98
N GLN A 325 2.88 9.97 9.01
CA GLN A 325 4.31 9.73 8.89
C GLN A 325 4.65 8.27 8.62
N THR A 326 5.70 8.03 7.83
CA THR A 326 6.19 6.67 7.53
C THR A 326 6.83 6.01 8.76
N LYS A 327 6.60 4.70 8.94
CA LYS A 327 7.23 3.90 9.99
C LYS A 327 8.71 3.65 9.64
N LYS A 328 9.60 4.54 10.09
CA LYS A 328 11.06 4.54 9.81
C LYS A 328 11.80 3.23 10.15
N LYS A 329 11.21 2.35 10.95
CA LYS A 329 11.79 1.04 11.33
C LYS A 329 11.92 0.05 10.16
N PHE A 330 11.04 0.13 9.16
CA PHE A 330 10.96 -0.89 8.11
C PHE A 330 11.62 -0.48 6.80
N HIS A 331 11.53 0.80 6.44
CA HIS A 331 11.90 1.33 5.13
C HIS A 331 12.94 2.43 5.27
N ALA A 332 13.82 2.52 4.28
CA ALA A 332 14.80 3.59 4.15
C ALA A 332 14.41 4.50 2.98
N MET A 333 13.31 5.24 3.10
CA MET A 333 12.71 6.01 1.99
C MET A 333 13.73 6.92 1.27
N PRO A 334 14.64 7.65 1.94
CA PRO A 334 15.67 8.42 1.24
C PRO A 334 16.67 7.56 0.46
N ALA A 335 17.03 6.38 0.98
CA ALA A 335 17.94 5.46 0.28
C ALA A 335 17.26 4.78 -0.92
N GLU A 336 15.98 4.45 -0.80
CA GLU A 336 15.18 3.96 -1.93
C GLU A 336 15.05 5.04 -3.03
N PHE A 337 14.77 6.29 -2.63
CA PHE A 337 14.73 7.40 -3.57
C PHE A 337 16.07 7.64 -4.27
N GLU A 338 17.19 7.55 -3.56
CA GLU A 338 18.52 7.68 -4.16
C GLU A 338 18.78 6.64 -5.26
N LEU A 339 18.36 5.39 -5.05
CA LEU A 339 18.44 4.34 -6.07
C LEU A 339 17.54 4.66 -7.28
N LEU A 340 16.32 5.15 -7.05
CA LEU A 340 15.43 5.57 -8.14
C LEU A 340 16.00 6.78 -8.90
N LEU A 341 16.62 7.73 -8.21
CA LEU A 341 17.28 8.88 -8.81
C LEU A 341 18.46 8.44 -9.68
N GLN A 342 19.23 7.45 -9.22
CA GLN A 342 20.29 6.85 -10.03
C GLN A 342 19.73 6.21 -11.31
N LEU A 343 18.66 5.42 -11.22
CA LEU A 343 18.01 4.83 -12.41
C LEU A 343 17.45 5.91 -13.35
N HIS A 344 16.93 7.00 -12.81
CA HIS A 344 16.53 8.16 -13.59
C HIS A 344 17.71 8.79 -14.33
N SER A 345 18.82 9.08 -13.65
CA SER A 345 20.02 9.65 -14.27
C SER A 345 20.64 8.72 -15.32
N GLN A 346 20.43 7.40 -15.20
CA GLN A 346 20.88 6.40 -16.17
C GLN A 346 19.89 6.21 -17.34
N GLY A 347 18.75 6.90 -17.35
CA GLY A 347 17.74 6.78 -18.41
C GLY A 347 16.96 5.46 -18.38
N VAL A 348 16.96 4.72 -17.27
CA VAL A 348 16.26 3.44 -17.10
C VAL A 348 14.77 3.66 -16.84
N LEU A 349 14.43 4.69 -16.06
CA LEU A 349 13.06 5.11 -15.76
C LEU A 349 13.00 6.64 -15.67
N ARG A 350 11.80 7.23 -15.64
CA ARG A 350 11.64 8.68 -15.47
C ARG A 350 10.95 9.00 -14.14
N LEU A 351 11.67 9.65 -13.22
CA LEU A 351 11.08 10.32 -12.07
C LEU A 351 10.49 11.68 -12.48
N HIS A 352 9.33 12.00 -11.94
CA HIS A 352 8.67 13.29 -12.10
C HIS A 352 8.59 14.00 -10.75
N LEU A 353 9.33 15.11 -10.61
CA LEU A 353 9.50 15.86 -9.35
C LEU A 353 9.00 17.31 -9.45
N GLY A 354 8.30 17.69 -10.53
CA GLY A 354 7.85 19.05 -10.77
C GLY A 354 6.40 19.14 -11.19
N ASP A 355 5.88 20.36 -11.18
CA ASP A 355 4.56 20.69 -11.69
C ASP A 355 4.54 20.56 -13.22
N PHE A 356 3.53 19.90 -13.76
CA PHE A 356 3.32 19.94 -15.21
C PHE A 356 2.53 21.19 -15.55
N GLN A 357 3.23 22.21 -16.05
CA GLN A 357 2.55 23.27 -16.78
C GLN A 357 2.09 22.72 -18.13
N SER A 358 0.89 23.14 -18.53
CA SER A 358 0.23 22.76 -19.78
C SER A 358 1.00 23.36 -20.97
N GLY A 359 2.11 22.72 -21.37
CA GLY A 359 2.98 23.24 -22.43
C GLY A 359 4.04 22.28 -22.96
N GLU A 360 4.46 21.25 -22.22
CA GLU A 360 5.38 20.24 -22.74
C GLU A 360 4.59 19.15 -23.50
N LYS A 361 4.43 19.38 -24.81
CA LYS A 361 3.94 18.40 -25.79
C LYS A 361 5.07 17.50 -26.28
#